data_AF-A0A9X8QYH3-F1
#
_entry.id   AF-A0A9X8QYH3-F1
#
_cell.length_a   1.000
_cell.length_b   1.000
_cell.length_c   1.000
_cell.angle_alpha   90.00
_cell.angle_beta   90.00
_cell.angle_gamma   90.00
#
_symmetry.space_group_name_H-M   'P 1'
#
loop_
_entity.id
_entity.type
_entity.pdbx_description
1 polymer ?
#
loop_
_entity_poly.entity_id
_entity_poly.type
_entity_poly.pdbx_seq_one_letter_code
_entity_poly.pdbx_strand_id
1 'polypeptide(L)'
;MTDNREDADRIFIRGRWGTNRYVYNPRNPIGRALIVGSLLFAVCGVFLLKYNPELLSGTDGWDGDELRSAVSVATTELAREAEFGPGTINYEDILQAHIAKHGRSSKEALTIALASEPPRSALYYGGTEHAYYSVTAKGTGTAFCLNVHATMRKMAMKYDSVIISVHDGACSAP
;
A
#
# COMPACT_ATOMS: atom_id res chain seq x y z
N MET A 1 53.64 -40.04 -0.93
CA MET A 1 53.31 -39.36 0.34
C MET A 1 52.97 -37.91 -0.02
N THR A 2 51.78 -37.71 -0.60
CA THR A 2 51.36 -36.41 -1.14
C THR A 2 50.75 -35.58 -0.02
N ASP A 3 51.18 -34.33 0.00
CA ASP A 3 51.08 -33.35 1.07
C ASP A 3 49.63 -33.05 1.47
N ASN A 4 49.26 -33.38 2.71
CA ASN A 4 47.96 -33.04 3.31
C ASN A 4 47.75 -31.50 3.44
N ARG A 5 48.77 -30.67 3.18
CA ARG A 5 48.66 -29.20 3.23
C ARG A 5 47.98 -28.59 2.01
N GLU A 6 48.13 -29.18 0.82
CA GLU A 6 47.57 -28.59 -0.42
C GLU A 6 46.03 -28.61 -0.46
N ASP A 7 45.39 -29.55 0.23
CA ASP A 7 43.93 -29.64 0.31
C ASP A 7 43.33 -28.65 1.31
N ALA A 8 44.11 -28.15 2.28
CA ALA A 8 43.66 -27.18 3.27
C ALA A 8 43.52 -25.76 2.68
N ASP A 9 44.27 -25.44 1.63
CA ASP A 9 44.32 -24.11 1.03
C ASP A 9 43.29 -23.90 -0.11
N ARG A 10 42.61 -24.98 -0.53
CA ARG A 10 41.60 -24.93 -1.59
C ARG A 10 40.25 -24.48 -1.04
N ILE A 11 39.66 -23.45 -1.65
CA ILE A 11 38.34 -22.89 -1.28
C ILE A 11 37.20 -23.85 -1.67
N PHE A 12 37.35 -24.54 -2.80
CA PHE A 12 36.41 -25.54 -3.31
C PHE A 12 37.08 -26.91 -3.36
N ILE A 13 36.45 -27.90 -2.73
CA ILE A 13 36.85 -29.30 -2.81
C ILE A 13 35.83 -30.07 -3.64
N ARG A 14 36.31 -31.08 -4.37
CA ARG A 14 35.45 -31.94 -5.16
C ARG A 14 34.74 -32.92 -4.24
N GLY A 15 33.41 -32.88 -4.20
CA GLY A 15 32.60 -33.81 -3.44
C GLY A 15 32.75 -35.23 -3.99
N ARG A 16 33.10 -36.19 -3.13
CA ARG A 16 33.21 -37.62 -3.51
C ARG A 16 31.87 -38.36 -3.51
N TRP A 17 30.77 -37.68 -3.22
CA TRP A 17 29.45 -38.32 -3.07
C TRP A 17 28.68 -38.30 -4.39
N GLY A 18 29.07 -39.22 -5.29
CA GLY A 18 28.31 -39.65 -6.48
C GLY A 18 28.12 -38.64 -7.62
N THR A 19 28.21 -37.34 -7.34
CA THR A 19 28.20 -36.28 -8.35
C THR A 19 29.42 -35.41 -8.13
N ASN A 20 30.13 -35.15 -9.22
CA ASN A 20 31.44 -34.52 -9.24
C ASN A 20 31.40 -33.00 -8.97
N ARG A 21 30.58 -32.59 -8.00
CA ARG A 21 30.23 -31.20 -7.69
C ARG A 21 31.28 -30.59 -6.76
N TYR A 22 31.52 -29.31 -6.94
CA TYR A 22 32.38 -28.52 -6.06
C TYR A 22 31.60 -28.13 -4.80
N VAL A 23 32.18 -28.41 -3.63
CA VAL A 23 31.63 -28.09 -2.31
C VAL A 23 32.60 -27.16 -1.59
N TYR A 24 32.09 -26.23 -0.79
CA TYR A 24 32.93 -25.38 0.04
C TYR A 24 33.79 -26.21 0.99
N ASN A 25 35.08 -25.92 1.07
CA ASN A 25 35.99 -26.61 1.97
C ASN A 25 35.87 -26.06 3.40
N PRO A 26 35.38 -26.83 4.37
CA PRO A 26 35.25 -26.36 5.75
C PRO A 26 36.60 -26.20 6.47
N ARG A 27 37.69 -26.77 5.90
CA ARG A 27 39.04 -26.70 6.47
C ARG A 27 39.82 -25.46 6.04
N ASN A 28 39.35 -24.75 5.00
CA ASN A 28 39.89 -23.47 4.59
C ASN A 28 39.13 -22.33 5.29
N PRO A 29 39.81 -21.31 5.85
CA PRO A 29 39.14 -20.20 6.53
C PRO A 29 38.15 -19.45 5.63
N ILE A 30 38.46 -19.31 4.33
CA ILE A 30 37.59 -18.66 3.34
C ILE A 30 36.39 -19.55 3.00
N GLY A 31 36.62 -20.86 2.81
CA GLY A 31 35.54 -21.81 2.56
C GLY A 31 34.56 -21.89 3.74
N ARG A 32 35.07 -21.84 4.97
CA ARG A 32 34.26 -21.74 6.19
C ARG A 32 33.49 -20.42 6.27
N ALA A 33 34.11 -19.30 5.92
CA ALA A 33 33.44 -18.01 5.88
C ALA A 33 32.27 -18.00 4.89
N LEU A 34 32.43 -18.63 3.72
CA LEU A 34 31.37 -18.75 2.71
C LEU A 34 30.20 -19.63 3.19
N ILE A 35 30.49 -20.74 3.88
CA ILE A 35 29.45 -21.57 4.50
C ILE A 35 28.66 -20.76 5.53
N VAL A 36 29.35 -20.09 6.46
CA VAL A 36 28.69 -19.27 7.50
C VAL A 36 27.92 -18.11 6.87
N GLY A 37 28.49 -17.43 5.88
CA GLY A 37 27.83 -16.34 5.16
C GLY A 37 26.57 -16.80 4.44
N SER A 38 26.60 -17.97 3.79
CA SER A 38 25.42 -18.53 3.11
C SER A 38 24.30 -18.90 4.09
N LEU A 39 24.65 -19.45 5.26
CA LEU A 39 23.68 -19.77 6.31
C LEU A 39 23.09 -18.50 6.91
N LEU A 40 23.91 -17.48 7.17
CA LEU A 40 23.42 -16.18 7.64
C LEU A 40 22.51 -15.53 6.61
N PHE A 41 22.87 -15.55 5.32
CA PHE A 41 22.01 -15.03 4.27
C PHE A 41 20.68 -15.76 4.21
N ALA A 42 20.67 -17.09 4.32
CA ALA A 42 19.44 -17.87 4.34
C ALA A 42 18.56 -17.55 5.57
N VAL A 43 19.16 -17.48 6.76
CA VAL A 43 18.45 -17.16 8.00
C VAL A 43 17.91 -15.72 7.95
N CYS A 44 18.73 -14.75 7.54
CA CYS A 44 18.31 -13.37 7.38
C CYS A 44 17.22 -13.24 6.31
N GLY A 45 17.33 -13.96 5.19
CA GLY A 45 16.31 -14.01 4.15
C GLY A 45 14.97 -14.50 4.71
N VAL A 46 14.96 -15.66 5.38
CA VAL A 46 13.74 -16.21 6.00
C VAL A 46 13.19 -15.27 7.07
N PHE A 47 14.05 -14.66 7.88
CA PHE A 47 13.64 -13.70 8.89
C PHE A 47 13.00 -12.47 8.23
N LEU A 48 13.67 -11.84 7.26
CA LEU A 48 13.12 -10.69 6.54
C LEU A 48 11.79 -11.01 5.88
N LEU A 49 11.64 -12.18 5.26
CA LEU A 49 10.39 -12.63 4.66
C LEU A 49 9.29 -12.88 5.70
N LYS A 50 9.63 -13.39 6.89
CA LYS A 50 8.68 -13.61 7.98
C LYS A 50 8.17 -12.29 8.57
N TYR A 51 9.05 -11.30 8.73
CA TYR A 51 8.69 -10.01 9.32
C TYR A 51 8.18 -8.99 8.28
N ASN A 52 8.38 -9.24 6.99
CA ASN A 52 7.90 -8.39 5.90
C ASN A 52 7.26 -9.28 4.81
N PRO A 53 6.05 -9.82 5.07
CA PRO A 53 5.33 -10.66 4.10
C PRO A 53 4.94 -9.91 2.82
N GLU A 54 5.00 -8.58 2.84
CA GLU A 54 4.80 -7.68 1.70
C GLU A 54 5.86 -7.87 0.61
N LEU A 55 7.09 -8.32 0.96
CA LEU A 55 8.17 -8.57 -0.02
C LEU A 55 7.90 -9.76 -0.95
N LEU A 56 6.98 -10.66 -0.59
CA LEU A 56 6.59 -11.83 -1.40
C LEU A 56 5.23 -11.66 -2.08
N SER A 57 4.41 -10.72 -1.59
CA SER A 57 3.10 -10.42 -2.15
C SER A 57 3.29 -9.55 -3.38
N GLY A 58 3.64 -10.20 -4.50
CA GLY A 58 3.71 -9.54 -5.79
C GLY A 58 2.33 -9.08 -6.25
N THR A 59 1.95 -7.88 -5.84
CA THR A 59 1.29 -6.80 -6.59
C THR A 59 0.83 -5.77 -5.57
N ASP A 60 1.51 -4.61 -5.49
CA ASP A 60 1.01 -3.40 -4.79
C ASP A 60 -0.19 -2.85 -5.56
N GLY A 61 -1.30 -3.57 -5.50
CA GLY A 61 -2.47 -3.33 -6.30
C GLY A 61 -3.73 -3.66 -5.52
N TRP A 62 -4.72 -2.79 -5.66
CA TRP A 62 -6.01 -2.95 -5.03
C TRP A 62 -6.81 -4.02 -5.76
N ASP A 63 -7.40 -4.92 -4.99
CA ASP A 63 -8.51 -5.74 -5.47
C ASP A 63 -9.80 -4.90 -5.55
N GLY A 64 -10.67 -5.19 -6.52
CA GLY A 64 -11.89 -4.41 -6.76
C GLY A 64 -12.88 -4.50 -5.60
N ASP A 65 -13.00 -5.67 -4.96
CA ASP A 65 -13.89 -5.86 -3.81
C ASP A 65 -13.27 -5.29 -2.53
N GLU A 66 -11.96 -5.40 -2.37
CA GLU A 66 -11.21 -4.70 -1.31
C GLU A 66 -11.42 -3.19 -1.40
N LEU A 67 -11.23 -2.61 -2.59
CA LEU A 67 -11.42 -1.17 -2.82
C LEU A 67 -12.87 -0.76 -2.52
N ARG A 68 -13.86 -1.51 -3.01
CA ARG A 68 -15.28 -1.24 -2.72
C ARG A 68 -15.55 -1.20 -1.23
N SER A 69 -15.08 -2.21 -0.50
CA SER A 69 -15.25 -2.31 0.94
C SER A 69 -14.57 -1.14 1.66
N ALA A 70 -13.32 -0.85 1.32
CA ALA A 70 -12.56 0.23 1.94
C ALA A 70 -13.20 1.60 1.69
N VAL A 71 -13.63 1.88 0.45
CA VAL A 71 -14.34 3.12 0.09
C VAL A 71 -15.66 3.24 0.86
N SER A 72 -16.46 2.17 0.92
CA SER A 72 -17.74 2.20 1.63
C SER A 72 -17.58 2.45 3.12
N VAL A 73 -16.61 1.80 3.77
CA VAL A 73 -16.35 1.98 5.21
C VAL A 73 -15.79 3.37 5.49
N ALA A 74 -14.79 3.81 4.72
CA ALA A 74 -14.16 5.13 4.87
C ALA A 74 -15.18 6.27 4.73
N THR A 75 -16.03 6.21 3.70
CA THR A 75 -17.03 7.25 3.43
C THR A 75 -18.12 7.28 4.50
N THR A 76 -18.51 6.12 5.04
CA THR A 76 -19.47 6.04 6.15
C THR A 76 -18.90 6.64 7.44
N GLU A 77 -17.63 6.38 7.74
CA GLU A 77 -16.92 6.96 8.91
C GLU A 77 -16.80 8.48 8.77
N LEU A 78 -16.31 8.97 7.62
CA LEU A 78 -16.20 10.40 7.31
C LEU A 78 -17.55 11.13 7.40
N ALA A 79 -18.60 10.54 6.81
CA ALA A 79 -19.95 11.10 6.86
C ALA A 79 -20.49 11.19 8.29
N ARG A 80 -20.20 10.18 9.13
CA ARG A 80 -20.62 10.14 10.54
C ARG A 80 -19.89 11.18 11.39
N GLU A 81 -18.59 11.35 11.18
CA GLU A 81 -17.79 12.29 11.96
C GLU A 81 -18.08 13.75 11.59
N ALA A 82 -18.45 14.00 10.33
CA ALA A 82 -18.76 15.33 9.78
C ALA A 82 -17.66 16.38 10.10
N GLU A 83 -16.41 15.93 10.24
CA GLU A 83 -15.28 16.78 10.54
C GLU A 83 -14.71 17.43 9.28
N PHE A 84 -14.72 16.70 8.17
CA PHE A 84 -14.18 17.12 6.89
C PHE A 84 -15.25 17.07 5.81
N GLY A 85 -15.18 18.02 4.88
CA GLY A 85 -16.10 18.13 3.76
C GLY A 85 -15.40 18.66 2.51
N PRO A 86 -16.11 18.71 1.38
CA PRO A 86 -15.49 18.89 0.07
C PRO A 86 -14.83 20.27 -0.09
N GLY A 87 -15.29 21.31 0.61
CA GLY A 87 -14.64 22.62 0.66
C GLY A 87 -13.41 22.71 1.57
N THR A 88 -12.98 21.61 2.18
CA THR A 88 -11.74 21.53 2.95
C THR A 88 -10.53 21.48 2.02
N ILE A 89 -9.45 22.17 2.39
CA ILE A 89 -8.20 22.13 1.62
C ILE A 89 -7.64 20.70 1.63
N ASN A 90 -7.25 20.19 0.45
CA ASN A 90 -6.71 18.85 0.25
C ASN A 90 -7.67 17.73 0.70
N TYR A 91 -8.97 17.88 0.43
CA TYR A 91 -9.96 16.86 0.75
C TYR A 91 -9.66 15.53 0.04
N GLU A 92 -9.04 15.57 -1.14
CA GLU A 92 -8.58 14.39 -1.88
C GLU A 92 -7.58 13.57 -1.05
N ASP A 93 -6.63 14.22 -0.39
CA ASP A 93 -5.64 13.56 0.47
C ASP A 93 -6.28 12.94 1.70
N ILE A 94 -7.29 13.60 2.27
CA ILE A 94 -8.05 13.11 3.44
C ILE A 94 -8.84 11.87 3.06
N LEU A 95 -9.56 11.91 1.93
CA LEU A 95 -10.27 10.75 1.37
C LEU A 95 -9.30 9.60 1.11
N GLN A 96 -8.15 9.88 0.47
CA GLN A 96 -7.17 8.87 0.13
C GLN A 96 -6.57 8.21 1.37
N ALA A 97 -6.28 9.00 2.42
CA ALA A 97 -5.78 8.49 3.69
C ALA A 97 -6.82 7.63 4.42
N HIS A 98 -8.09 8.03 4.43
CA HIS A 98 -9.16 7.26 5.07
C HIS A 98 -9.43 5.95 4.33
N ILE A 99 -9.41 5.96 2.99
CA ILE A 99 -9.61 4.73 2.21
C ILE A 99 -8.42 3.79 2.40
N ALA A 100 -7.18 4.29 2.35
CA ALA A 100 -5.98 3.48 2.58
C ALA A 100 -5.94 2.85 3.98
N LYS A 101 -6.47 3.52 5.01
CA LYS A 101 -6.57 2.98 6.39
C LYS A 101 -7.41 1.69 6.46
N HIS A 102 -8.37 1.53 5.56
CA HIS A 102 -9.29 0.37 5.52
C HIS A 102 -8.93 -0.65 4.42
N GLY A 103 -7.92 -0.36 3.60
CA GLY A 103 -7.34 -1.30 2.64
C GLY A 103 -6.08 -1.97 3.18
N ARG A 104 -5.65 -3.03 2.51
CA ARG A 104 -4.33 -3.67 2.71
C ARG A 104 -3.30 -3.11 1.75
N SER A 105 -3.77 -2.54 0.64
CA SER A 105 -2.95 -1.96 -0.41
C SER A 105 -2.48 -0.54 -0.09
N SER A 106 -1.39 -0.13 -0.72
CA SER A 106 -0.73 1.15 -0.39
C SER A 106 -1.54 2.37 -0.80
N LYS A 107 -1.29 3.49 -0.11
CA LYS A 107 -1.86 4.80 -0.45
C LYS A 107 -1.43 5.25 -1.85
N GLU A 108 -0.19 4.99 -2.25
CA GLU A 108 0.34 5.41 -3.56
C GLU A 108 -0.34 4.71 -4.74
N ALA A 109 -0.96 3.55 -4.49
CA ALA A 109 -1.75 2.85 -5.51
C ALA A 109 -3.17 3.42 -5.68
N LEU A 110 -3.63 4.33 -4.81
CA LEU A 110 -4.92 5.02 -4.94
C LEU A 110 -4.76 6.33 -5.70
N THR A 111 -5.75 6.68 -6.51
CA THR A 111 -5.87 7.99 -7.16
C THR A 111 -7.29 8.51 -7.00
N ILE A 112 -7.41 9.67 -6.36
CA ILE A 112 -8.66 10.39 -6.20
C ILE A 112 -8.58 11.67 -7.01
N ALA A 113 -9.49 11.83 -7.94
CA ALA A 113 -9.56 13.00 -8.81
C ALA A 113 -10.90 13.70 -8.59
N LEU A 114 -10.86 15.02 -8.44
CA LEU A 114 -12.07 15.83 -8.47
C LEU A 114 -12.67 15.78 -9.90
N ALA A 115 -13.91 15.34 -9.99
CA ALA A 115 -14.65 15.18 -11.25
C ALA A 115 -15.64 16.33 -11.51
N SER A 116 -15.78 17.27 -10.57
CA SER A 116 -16.67 18.43 -10.66
C SER A 116 -15.92 19.75 -10.58
N GLU A 117 -16.65 20.86 -10.69
CA GLU A 117 -16.11 22.16 -10.28
C GLU A 117 -15.68 22.12 -8.81
N PRO A 118 -14.61 22.85 -8.44
CA PRO A 118 -14.17 22.94 -7.07
C PRO A 118 -15.27 23.54 -6.19
N PRO A 119 -15.61 22.90 -5.07
CA PRO A 119 -16.65 23.37 -4.17
C PRO A 119 -16.24 24.73 -3.58
N ARG A 120 -17.19 25.66 -3.54
CA ARG A 120 -16.98 26.93 -2.84
C ARG A 120 -17.11 26.70 -1.35
N SER A 121 -16.05 27.03 -0.60
CA SER A 121 -16.08 26.89 0.85
C SER A 121 -17.21 27.72 1.46
N ALA A 122 -18.07 27.04 2.23
CA ALA A 122 -19.18 27.61 2.97
C ALA A 122 -18.75 28.16 4.35
N LEU A 123 -17.45 28.14 4.68
CA LEU A 123 -16.91 28.56 5.99
C LEU A 123 -17.40 29.96 6.41
N TYR A 124 -17.35 30.95 5.51
CA TYR A 124 -17.64 32.35 5.83
C TYR A 124 -19.12 32.74 5.72
N TYR A 125 -19.87 32.06 4.86
CA TYR A 125 -21.25 32.45 4.52
C TYR A 125 -22.28 31.43 5.01
N GLY A 126 -21.85 30.22 5.38
CA GLY A 126 -22.72 29.06 5.54
C GLY A 126 -23.28 28.59 4.20
N GLY A 127 -23.91 27.41 4.20
CA GLY A 127 -24.57 26.85 3.03
C GLY A 127 -24.22 25.40 2.80
N THR A 128 -24.48 24.96 1.57
CA THR A 128 -24.23 23.59 1.11
C THR A 128 -23.05 23.57 0.16
N GLU A 129 -22.13 22.66 0.40
CA GLU A 129 -21.04 22.32 -0.49
C GLU A 129 -21.34 20.99 -1.18
N HIS A 130 -21.00 20.90 -2.45
CA HIS A 130 -21.23 19.70 -3.24
C HIS A 130 -20.09 19.50 -4.22
N ALA A 131 -19.57 18.28 -4.27
CA ALA A 131 -18.50 17.89 -5.19
C ALA A 131 -18.58 16.41 -5.55
N TYR A 132 -18.11 16.09 -6.76
CA TYR A 132 -17.97 14.72 -7.24
C TYR A 132 -16.49 14.33 -7.27
N TYR A 133 -16.16 13.17 -6.72
CA TYR A 133 -14.80 12.62 -6.74
C TYR A 133 -14.79 11.25 -7.40
N SER A 134 -13.85 11.04 -8.31
CA SER A 134 -13.59 9.74 -8.92
C SER A 134 -12.46 9.05 -8.18
N VAL A 135 -12.71 7.86 -7.63
CA VAL A 135 -11.73 7.01 -6.97
C VAL A 135 -11.34 5.88 -7.90
N THR A 136 -10.05 5.76 -8.15
CA THR A 136 -9.44 4.70 -8.97
C THR A 136 -8.24 4.13 -8.24
N ALA A 137 -7.85 2.91 -8.57
CA ALA A 137 -6.70 2.29 -7.96
C ALA A 137 -5.91 1.44 -8.95
N LYS A 138 -4.59 1.40 -8.77
CA LYS A 138 -3.72 0.51 -9.51
C LYS A 138 -3.99 -0.94 -9.10
N GLY A 139 -3.97 -1.87 -10.06
CA GLY A 139 -4.25 -3.28 -9.81
C GLY A 139 -5.69 -3.69 -10.15
N THR A 140 -6.60 -2.72 -10.27
CA THR A 140 -8.00 -2.96 -10.65
C THR A 140 -8.47 -1.98 -11.73
N GLY A 141 -9.39 -2.43 -12.59
CA GLY A 141 -10.12 -1.57 -13.53
C GLY A 141 -11.36 -0.92 -12.94
N THR A 142 -11.62 -1.14 -11.64
CA THR A 142 -12.80 -0.58 -10.96
C THR A 142 -12.59 0.89 -10.63
N ALA A 143 -13.60 1.70 -10.96
CA ALA A 143 -13.71 3.09 -10.57
C ALA A 143 -14.96 3.27 -9.72
N PHE A 144 -14.92 4.20 -8.77
CA PHE A 144 -16.06 4.58 -7.95
C PHE A 144 -16.29 6.09 -8.03
N CYS A 145 -17.54 6.49 -8.17
CA CYS A 145 -17.94 7.89 -8.11
C CYS A 145 -18.50 8.20 -6.72
N LEU A 146 -17.85 9.14 -6.05
CA LEU A 146 -18.28 9.68 -4.76
C LEU A 146 -19.04 10.98 -5.01
N ASN A 147 -20.30 11.01 -4.60
CA ASN A 147 -21.05 12.25 -4.47
C ASN A 147 -20.98 12.69 -3.00
N VAL A 148 -20.34 13.83 -2.76
CA VAL A 148 -20.18 14.39 -1.42
C VAL A 148 -21.03 15.65 -1.31
N HIS A 149 -22.04 15.59 -0.45
CA HIS A 149 -22.86 16.72 -0.04
C HIS A 149 -22.56 17.06 1.41
N ALA A 150 -22.14 18.29 1.68
CA ALA A 150 -21.90 18.75 3.04
C ALA A 150 -22.69 20.03 3.31
N THR A 151 -23.22 20.17 4.52
CA THR A 151 -23.89 21.40 4.96
C THR A 151 -23.12 22.00 6.10
N MET A 152 -22.88 23.30 6.03
CA MET A 152 -22.09 24.03 7.01
C MET A 152 -22.83 25.28 7.48
N ARG A 153 -22.80 25.53 8.78
CA ARG A 153 -23.30 26.79 9.35
C ARG A 153 -22.22 27.87 9.24
N LYS A 154 -22.66 29.12 9.15
CA LYS A 154 -21.78 30.28 9.07
C LYS A 154 -20.79 30.29 10.25
N MET A 155 -19.49 30.39 9.95
CA MET A 155 -18.39 30.41 10.93
C MET A 155 -18.34 29.17 11.84
N ALA A 156 -18.92 28.04 11.44
CA ALA A 156 -18.76 26.78 12.17
C ALA A 156 -17.33 26.24 12.00
N MET A 157 -16.81 25.52 12.99
CA MET A 157 -15.53 24.80 12.86
C MET A 157 -15.67 23.37 12.32
N LYS A 158 -16.90 22.87 12.21
CA LYS A 158 -17.25 21.53 11.69
C LYS A 158 -18.48 21.63 10.78
N TYR A 159 -18.71 20.59 9.99
CA TYR A 159 -19.91 20.48 9.18
C TYR A 159 -21.11 20.07 10.06
N ASP A 160 -22.30 20.56 9.71
CA ASP A 160 -23.56 20.20 10.38
C ASP A 160 -24.02 18.80 9.91
N SER A 161 -23.76 18.48 8.64
CA SER A 161 -23.93 17.14 8.08
C SER A 161 -23.01 16.94 6.89
N VAL A 162 -22.52 15.71 6.73
CA VAL A 162 -21.80 15.25 5.54
C VAL A 162 -22.46 13.96 5.09
N ILE A 163 -22.88 13.93 3.83
CA ILE A 163 -23.51 12.78 3.19
C ILE A 163 -22.64 12.41 2.01
N ILE A 164 -22.17 11.16 2.00
CA ILE A 164 -21.36 10.63 0.92
C ILE A 164 -22.10 9.45 0.30
N SER A 165 -22.43 9.56 -0.99
CA SER A 165 -23.02 8.48 -1.77
C SER A 165 -21.97 7.89 -2.70
N VAL A 166 -21.88 6.55 -2.74
CA VAL A 166 -20.92 5.83 -3.56
C VAL A 166 -21.66 5.15 -4.70
N HIS A 167 -21.20 5.36 -5.93
CA HIS A 167 -21.71 4.70 -7.13
C HIS A 167 -20.59 3.93 -7.82
N ASP A 168 -20.91 2.76 -8.36
CA ASP A 168 -20.00 2.01 -9.22
C ASP A 168 -19.80 2.75 -10.55
N GLY A 169 -18.55 2.80 -11.03
CA GLY A 169 -18.16 3.48 -12.26
C GLY A 169 -17.51 4.84 -12.03
N ALA A 170 -16.86 5.37 -13.06
CA ALA A 170 -16.31 6.72 -13.04
C ALA A 170 -17.44 7.77 -13.02
N CYS A 171 -17.19 8.92 -12.39
CA CYS A 171 -18.16 10.01 -12.41
C CYS A 171 -18.40 10.47 -13.85
N SER A 172 -19.66 10.48 -14.28
CA SER A 172 -20.08 11.25 -15.45
C SER A 172 -20.18 12.70 -15.01
N ALA A 173 -19.46 13.60 -15.70
CA ALA A 173 -19.59 15.03 -15.45
C ALA A 173 -21.07 15.43 -15.67
N PRO A 174 -21.70 16.17 -14.73
CA PRO A 174 -23.03 16.73 -14.92
C PRO A 174 -23.05 17.82 -16.00
#